data_AF-A0A7M4DPE2-F1
#
_entry.id   AF-A0A7M4DPE2-F1
#
_cell.length_a   1.000
_cell.length_b   1.000
_cell.length_c   1.000
_cell.angle_alpha   90.00
_cell.angle_beta   90.00
_cell.angle_gamma   90.00
#
_symmetry.space_group_name_H-M   'P 1'
#
loop_
_entity.id
_entity.type
_entity.pdbx_description
1 polymer ?
#
loop_
_entity_poly.entity_id
_entity_poly.type
_entity_poly.pdbx_seq_one_letter_code
_entity_poly.pdbx_strand_id
1 'polypeptide(L)'
;MTTTHRLHLTIDDQIENRYLPVAFELPPGSDSVEVRLSYDTSAGVLDLGCEGPAGWRGWSGGARSRFVITPTAATPGYLPGELETGEWHVILGLHQLPGAGLDVVLEVDAPATGAVESEPAAAVEQGPPRGSTRGLPAPDGLTWFAGDFHAHTLHSDGAESIDQLAARASAAGLDFLAVTDHNTTSHHPHLPGVGARHSVTLLPGQEVTTARGHANAFGDIGWIDFRESAQRWVHEVAARGGVLSVNHAVDGDCAWQHPLTTLPRALELWHISWFRDLTATFPWAFWARWGDVVPIGGSDFHKPGQGWTLGTPTTWVAATENTPEAILAGVQAGRTSISVGVRPDATPDPLHTPMLLRLGADLVALSAEGSVLVDIEGARRRVTGPSVTVASSWGTGPYRLEDPDRRVLAICA
;
A
#
# COMPACT_ATOMS: atom_id res chain seq x y z
N MET A 1 -1.06 23.01 -29.94
CA MET A 1 -2.08 24.02 -29.60
C MET A 1 -2.21 24.01 -28.09
N THR A 2 -2.22 25.17 -27.45
CA THR A 2 -2.32 25.28 -25.99
C THR A 2 -3.72 25.73 -25.62
N THR A 3 -4.40 24.96 -24.78
CA THR A 3 -5.68 25.33 -24.15
C THR A 3 -5.39 25.72 -22.70
N THR A 4 -5.90 26.88 -22.26
CA THR A 4 -5.69 27.36 -20.89
C THR A 4 -7.03 27.54 -20.18
N HIS A 5 -7.18 26.92 -19.02
CA HIS A 5 -8.30 27.11 -18.11
C HIS A 5 -7.84 27.91 -16.90
N ARG A 6 -8.63 28.91 -16.50
CA ARG A 6 -8.42 29.69 -15.28
C ARG A 6 -9.65 29.49 -14.40
N LEU A 7 -9.43 28.92 -13.23
CA LEU A 7 -10.48 28.53 -12.29
C LEU A 7 -10.26 29.25 -10.97
N HIS A 8 -11.35 29.60 -10.29
CA HIS A 8 -11.34 30.01 -8.90
C HIS A 8 -12.12 28.97 -8.12
N LEU A 9 -11.41 28.10 -7.40
CA LEU A 9 -11.99 26.94 -6.72
C LEU A 9 -12.30 27.28 -5.27
N THR A 10 -13.50 26.94 -4.82
CA THR A 10 -14.04 27.28 -3.50
C THR A 10 -14.39 26.03 -2.70
N ILE A 11 -14.67 26.23 -1.41
CA ILE A 11 -15.19 25.15 -0.55
C ILE A 11 -16.53 24.63 -1.09
N ASP A 12 -17.35 25.48 -1.72
CA ASP A 12 -18.63 25.04 -2.31
C ASP A 12 -18.39 24.07 -3.49
N ASP A 13 -17.37 24.32 -4.32
CA ASP A 13 -16.96 23.39 -5.39
C ASP A 13 -16.52 22.04 -4.80
N GLN A 14 -15.75 22.05 -3.70
CA GLN A 14 -15.34 20.84 -2.98
C GLN A 14 -16.54 20.05 -2.41
N ILE A 15 -17.55 20.76 -1.90
CA ILE A 15 -18.78 20.17 -1.35
C ILE A 15 -19.61 19.54 -2.47
N GLU A 16 -19.76 20.23 -3.60
CA GLU A 16 -20.53 19.76 -4.74
C GLU A 16 -19.84 18.57 -5.43
N ASN A 17 -18.55 18.71 -5.72
CA ASN A 17 -17.78 17.66 -6.37
C ASN A 17 -16.29 17.72 -5.98
N ARG A 18 -15.89 16.81 -5.09
CA ARG A 18 -14.50 16.65 -4.66
C ARG A 18 -13.54 16.25 -5.78
N TYR A 19 -14.04 15.65 -6.87
CA TYR A 19 -13.25 15.21 -8.02
C TYR A 19 -13.74 15.95 -9.27
N LEU A 20 -13.34 17.22 -9.38
CA LEU A 20 -13.84 18.15 -10.38
C LEU A 20 -13.27 17.83 -11.77
N PRO A 21 -14.09 17.45 -12.76
CA PRO A 21 -13.64 17.27 -14.13
C PRO A 21 -13.52 18.63 -14.84
N VAL A 22 -12.38 18.83 -15.52
CA VAL A 22 -12.12 19.99 -16.39
C VAL A 22 -11.93 19.47 -17.81
N ALA A 23 -12.95 19.70 -18.65
CA ALA A 23 -12.99 19.19 -20.01
C ALA A 23 -12.01 19.91 -20.94
N PHE A 24 -11.39 19.16 -21.85
CA PHE A 24 -10.62 19.67 -22.98
C PHE A 24 -10.77 18.74 -24.19
N GLU A 25 -10.58 19.27 -25.40
CA GLU A 25 -10.70 18.51 -26.64
C GLU A 25 -9.33 18.10 -27.16
N LEU A 26 -9.14 16.81 -27.46
CA LEU A 26 -7.99 16.34 -28.22
C LEU A 26 -8.33 16.26 -29.71
N PRO A 27 -7.58 16.97 -30.59
CA PRO A 27 -7.81 16.91 -32.02
C PRO A 27 -7.42 15.55 -32.62
N PRO A 28 -7.99 15.18 -33.78
CA PRO A 28 -7.56 14.00 -34.52
C PRO A 28 -6.06 14.02 -34.82
N GLY A 29 -5.40 12.89 -34.57
CA GLY A 29 -3.98 12.71 -34.89
C GLY A 29 -3.01 13.27 -33.84
N SER A 30 -3.48 13.63 -32.64
CA SER A 30 -2.63 13.92 -31.49
C SER A 30 -1.71 12.73 -31.18
N ASP A 31 -0.40 12.97 -31.10
CA ASP A 31 0.61 11.95 -30.76
C ASP A 31 1.10 12.04 -29.31
N SER A 32 0.69 13.10 -28.60
CA SER A 32 1.07 13.38 -27.23
C SER A 32 0.16 14.45 -26.63
N VAL A 33 -0.05 14.37 -25.32
CA VAL A 33 -0.72 15.40 -24.52
C VAL A 33 0.11 15.69 -23.28
N GLU A 34 0.26 16.96 -22.96
CA GLU A 34 0.87 17.44 -21.73
C GLU A 34 -0.13 18.31 -20.97
N VAL A 35 -0.22 18.10 -19.67
CA VAL A 35 -1.02 18.92 -18.77
C VAL A 35 -0.11 19.52 -17.71
N ARG A 36 -0.28 20.82 -17.46
CA ARG A 36 0.45 21.58 -16.43
C ARG A 36 -0.56 22.30 -15.52
N LEU A 37 -0.43 22.06 -14.23
CA LEU A 37 -1.24 22.62 -13.15
C LEU A 37 -0.39 23.64 -12.38
N SER A 38 -0.93 24.83 -12.13
CA SER A 38 -0.24 25.89 -11.38
C SER A 38 -1.21 26.60 -10.43
N TYR A 39 -0.82 26.68 -9.17
CA TYR A 39 -1.54 27.36 -8.09
C TYR A 39 -0.58 27.64 -6.92
N ASP A 40 -1.01 28.40 -5.91
CA ASP A 40 -0.25 28.59 -4.67
C ASP A 40 -0.33 27.34 -3.79
N THR A 41 0.69 26.48 -3.86
CA THR A 41 0.77 25.23 -3.08
C THR A 41 0.93 25.45 -1.57
N SER A 42 1.18 26.68 -1.13
CA SER A 42 1.16 27.03 0.30
C SER A 42 -0.25 27.32 0.82
N ALA A 43 -1.20 27.59 -0.07
CA ALA A 43 -2.57 27.96 0.27
C ALA A 43 -3.56 26.78 0.26
N GLY A 44 -3.25 25.69 -0.45
CA GLY A 44 -4.11 24.52 -0.55
C GLY A 44 -3.42 23.32 -1.17
N VAL A 45 -4.17 22.22 -1.30
CA VAL A 45 -3.70 20.95 -1.87
C VAL A 45 -4.71 20.50 -2.92
N LEU A 46 -4.23 20.31 -4.15
CA LEU A 46 -5.00 19.76 -5.26
C LEU A 46 -4.33 18.49 -5.76
N ASP A 47 -5.15 17.49 -6.05
CA ASP A 47 -4.70 16.29 -6.75
C ASP A 47 -4.86 16.44 -8.25
N LEU A 48 -4.00 15.75 -9.01
CA LEU A 48 -4.03 15.72 -10.46
C LEU A 48 -4.29 14.31 -10.97
N GLY A 49 -5.30 14.18 -11.83
CA GLY A 49 -5.62 12.95 -12.55
C GLY A 49 -6.13 13.23 -13.97
N CYS A 50 -6.37 12.16 -14.73
CA CYS A 50 -6.81 12.26 -16.11
C CYS A 50 -7.74 11.12 -16.50
N GLU A 51 -8.77 11.43 -17.29
CA GLU A 51 -9.71 10.49 -17.87
C GLU A 51 -9.90 10.82 -19.35
N GLY A 52 -9.76 9.82 -20.21
CA GLY A 52 -10.00 9.93 -21.65
C GLY A 52 -11.30 9.24 -22.05
N PRO A 53 -11.68 9.28 -23.34
CA PRO A 53 -12.90 8.64 -23.86
C PRO A 53 -13.02 7.15 -23.53
N ALA A 54 -11.90 6.43 -23.47
CA ALA A 54 -11.85 5.01 -23.13
C ALA A 54 -11.83 4.73 -21.61
N GLY A 55 -11.79 5.77 -20.77
CA GLY A 55 -11.80 5.67 -19.32
C GLY A 55 -10.55 6.25 -18.65
N TRP A 56 -10.28 5.78 -17.43
CA TRP A 56 -9.24 6.30 -16.55
C TRP A 56 -7.84 6.23 -17.19
N ARG A 57 -7.08 7.34 -17.10
CA ARG A 57 -5.72 7.44 -17.63
C ARG A 57 -4.66 7.62 -16.56
N GLY A 58 -5.01 7.98 -15.34
CA GLY A 58 -4.02 8.04 -14.25
C GLY A 58 -4.36 9.02 -13.15
N TRP A 59 -3.55 8.93 -12.10
CA TRP A 59 -3.60 9.74 -10.90
C TRP A 59 -2.19 9.94 -10.37
N SER A 60 -1.91 11.11 -9.81
CA SER A 60 -0.66 11.38 -9.11
C SER A 60 -0.85 12.04 -7.75
N GLY A 61 -2.10 12.16 -7.28
CA GLY A 61 -2.41 12.95 -6.09
C GLY A 61 -1.86 14.38 -6.21
N GLY A 62 -1.53 14.98 -5.08
CA GLY A 62 -0.82 16.26 -5.00
C GLY A 62 0.70 16.16 -5.25
N ALA A 63 1.23 14.99 -5.64
CA ALA A 63 2.67 14.81 -5.82
C ALA A 63 3.22 15.47 -7.09
N ARG A 64 2.35 15.75 -8.08
CA ARG A 64 2.74 16.29 -9.39
C ARG A 64 1.90 17.48 -9.79
N SER A 65 2.56 18.44 -10.43
CA SER A 65 1.94 19.59 -11.11
C SER A 65 1.92 19.43 -12.63
N ARG A 66 2.34 18.26 -13.15
CA ARG A 66 2.48 18.03 -14.59
C ARG A 66 2.43 16.54 -14.91
N PHE A 67 1.86 16.21 -16.07
CA PHE A 67 2.02 14.89 -16.70
C PHE A 67 2.09 14.98 -18.22
N VAL A 68 2.65 13.93 -18.84
CA VAL A 68 2.66 13.70 -20.28
C VAL A 68 2.15 12.29 -20.56
N ILE A 69 1.32 12.15 -21.59
CA ILE A 69 0.86 10.86 -22.11
C ILE A 69 1.17 10.80 -23.60
N THR A 70 1.73 9.68 -24.02
CA THR A 70 1.98 9.32 -25.43
C THR A 70 1.46 7.90 -25.68
N PRO A 71 1.39 7.43 -26.94
CA PRO A 71 0.99 6.07 -27.26
C PRO A 71 1.85 4.99 -26.59
N THR A 72 3.13 5.28 -26.29
CA THR A 72 4.11 4.28 -25.85
C THR A 72 4.73 4.55 -24.48
N ALA A 73 4.51 5.73 -23.91
CA ALA A 73 5.08 6.14 -22.63
C ALA A 73 4.19 7.20 -21.96
N ALA A 74 4.19 7.23 -20.63
CA ALA A 74 3.49 8.25 -19.85
C ALA A 74 4.28 8.58 -18.58
N THR A 75 4.05 9.76 -18.02
CA THR A 75 4.57 10.14 -16.70
C THR A 75 4.15 9.08 -15.66
N PRO A 76 5.02 8.68 -14.72
CA PRO A 76 4.64 7.77 -13.64
C PRO A 76 3.37 8.24 -12.92
N GLY A 77 2.43 7.30 -12.72
CA GLY A 77 1.07 7.57 -12.26
C GLY A 77 0.03 7.53 -13.38
N TYR A 78 0.46 7.60 -14.65
CA TYR A 78 -0.40 7.63 -15.83
C TYR A 78 -0.14 6.46 -16.77
N LEU A 79 -1.17 6.08 -17.52
CA LEU A 79 -1.16 4.98 -18.47
C LEU A 79 -0.84 5.48 -19.89
N PRO A 80 0.17 4.91 -20.57
CA PRO A 80 0.35 5.12 -22.00
C PRO A 80 -0.77 4.44 -22.78
N GLY A 81 -0.95 4.84 -24.03
CA GLY A 81 -1.96 4.26 -24.92
C GLY A 81 -2.44 5.26 -25.94
N GLU A 82 -3.30 4.81 -26.86
CA GLU A 82 -3.90 5.67 -27.89
C GLU A 82 -4.44 6.97 -27.27
N LEU A 83 -4.22 8.09 -27.97
CA LEU A 83 -4.82 9.38 -27.61
C LEU A 83 -6.10 9.52 -28.42
N GLU A 84 -7.19 9.01 -27.87
CA GLU A 84 -8.48 9.00 -28.53
C GLU A 84 -8.93 10.43 -28.85
N THR A 85 -9.45 10.64 -30.05
CA THR A 85 -10.03 11.94 -30.43
C THR A 85 -11.30 12.21 -29.63
N GLY A 86 -11.47 13.45 -29.18
CA GLY A 86 -12.69 13.93 -28.54
C GLY A 86 -12.45 14.55 -27.17
N GLU A 87 -13.49 14.56 -26.35
CA GLU A 87 -13.49 15.16 -25.02
C GLU A 87 -12.73 14.29 -24.00
N TRP A 88 -11.74 14.90 -23.38
CA TRP A 88 -10.96 14.38 -22.26
C TRP A 88 -11.20 15.24 -21.03
N HIS A 89 -10.87 14.71 -19.87
CA HIS A 89 -10.98 15.43 -18.61
C HIS A 89 -9.66 15.39 -17.84
N VAL A 90 -9.22 16.55 -17.38
CA VAL A 90 -8.34 16.63 -16.23
C VAL A 90 -9.22 16.52 -14.98
N ILE A 91 -8.88 15.61 -14.08
CA ILE A 91 -9.62 15.43 -12.83
C ILE A 91 -8.83 16.13 -11.73
N LEU A 92 -9.40 17.17 -11.13
CA LEU A 92 -8.82 17.87 -10.00
C LEU A 92 -9.42 17.34 -8.70
N GLY A 93 -8.61 16.69 -7.86
CA GLY A 93 -9.02 16.34 -6.51
C GLY A 93 -8.92 17.55 -5.59
N LEU A 94 -10.05 18.01 -5.09
CA LEU A 94 -10.13 19.16 -4.21
C LEU A 94 -9.83 18.70 -2.78
N HIS A 95 -8.57 18.43 -2.45
CA HIS A 95 -8.18 17.86 -1.15
C HIS A 95 -8.35 18.89 -0.02
N GLN A 96 -7.69 20.03 -0.14
CA GLN A 96 -7.75 21.13 0.83
C GLN A 96 -7.80 22.48 0.12
N LEU A 97 -8.79 23.31 0.47
CA LEU A 97 -8.96 24.65 -0.08
C LEU A 97 -9.01 25.69 1.05
N PRO A 98 -8.42 26.88 0.85
CA PRO A 98 -8.54 27.99 1.79
C PRO A 98 -9.96 28.59 1.73
N GLY A 99 -10.41 29.20 2.82
CA GLY A 99 -11.76 29.80 2.89
C GLY A 99 -12.02 30.93 1.89
N ALA A 100 -10.97 31.57 1.37
CA ALA A 100 -11.07 32.61 0.35
C ALA A 100 -11.12 32.05 -1.09
N GLY A 101 -11.03 30.73 -1.27
CA GLY A 101 -10.86 30.09 -2.58
C GLY A 101 -9.42 30.11 -3.08
N LEU A 102 -9.16 29.32 -4.12
CA LEU A 102 -7.85 29.06 -4.69
C LEU A 102 -7.88 29.33 -6.20
N ASP A 103 -7.02 30.24 -6.67
CA ASP A 103 -6.85 30.48 -8.09
C ASP A 103 -5.95 29.41 -8.71
N VAL A 104 -6.44 28.80 -9.79
CA VAL A 104 -5.80 27.68 -10.48
C VAL A 104 -5.69 27.97 -11.96
N VAL A 105 -4.52 27.65 -12.53
CA VAL A 105 -4.27 27.66 -13.96
C VAL A 105 -3.96 26.25 -14.42
N LEU A 106 -4.73 25.77 -15.39
CA LEU A 106 -4.51 24.51 -16.07
C LEU A 106 -4.15 24.79 -17.53
N GLU A 107 -3.03 24.27 -17.99
CA GLU A 107 -2.59 24.39 -19.39
C GLU A 107 -2.49 23.00 -20.00
N VAL A 108 -3.08 22.83 -21.17
CA VAL A 108 -3.08 21.57 -21.93
C VAL A 108 -2.43 21.82 -23.28
N ASP A 109 -1.38 21.07 -23.57
CA ASP A 109 -0.63 21.13 -24.82
C ASP A 109 -0.77 19.82 -25.59
N ALA A 110 -1.27 19.90 -26.83
CA ALA A 110 -1.27 18.80 -27.81
C ALA A 110 -0.73 19.33 -29.15
N PRO A 111 0.45 18.88 -29.63
CA PRO A 111 1.34 17.90 -28.99
C PRO A 111 1.97 18.45 -27.69
N ALA A 112 2.49 17.54 -26.87
CA ALA A 112 3.25 17.86 -25.67
C ALA A 112 4.50 18.70 -25.99
N THR A 113 4.86 19.61 -25.10
CA THR A 113 6.04 20.48 -25.21
C THR A 113 7.27 19.91 -24.49
N GLY A 114 7.07 19.08 -23.47
CA GLY A 114 8.13 18.38 -22.75
C GLY A 114 8.03 16.86 -22.87
N ALA A 115 9.13 16.18 -22.52
CA ALA A 115 9.21 14.74 -22.57
C ALA A 115 8.50 14.06 -21.38
N VAL A 116 8.25 12.75 -21.55
CA VAL A 116 7.96 11.84 -20.44
C VAL A 116 9.21 11.69 -19.57
N GLU A 117 9.04 11.76 -18.26
CA GLU A 117 10.12 11.64 -17.30
C GLU A 117 10.66 10.19 -17.24
N SER A 118 11.98 10.05 -17.13
CA SER A 118 12.61 8.75 -16.91
C SER A 118 12.70 8.42 -15.42
N GLU A 119 12.35 7.21 -15.04
CA GLU A 119 12.57 6.72 -13.68
C GLU A 119 14.04 6.37 -13.42
N PRO A 120 14.60 6.74 -12.26
CA PRO A 120 15.93 6.30 -11.86
C PRO A 120 16.03 4.77 -11.75
N ALA A 121 17.11 4.19 -12.27
CA ALA A 121 17.45 2.79 -12.00
C ALA A 121 18.30 2.67 -10.73
N ALA A 122 18.24 1.50 -10.09
CA ALA A 122 19.08 1.12 -8.97
C ALA A 122 20.05 0.00 -9.38
N ALA A 123 21.21 -0.03 -8.72
CA ALA A 123 22.12 -1.15 -8.88
C ALA A 123 21.50 -2.41 -8.25
N VAL A 124 21.74 -3.57 -8.88
CA VAL A 124 21.43 -4.86 -8.26
C VAL A 124 22.55 -5.17 -7.27
N GLU A 125 22.22 -5.15 -5.99
CA GLU A 125 23.15 -5.48 -4.91
C GLU A 125 22.79 -6.83 -4.27
N GLN A 126 23.81 -7.57 -3.82
CA GLN A 126 23.58 -8.75 -3.00
C GLN A 126 23.16 -8.30 -1.60
N GLY A 127 21.86 -8.40 -1.32
CA GLY A 127 21.30 -8.13 0.01
C GLY A 127 21.63 -9.24 1.02
N PRO A 128 21.19 -9.06 2.28
CA PRO A 128 21.23 -10.13 3.27
C PRO A 128 20.40 -11.34 2.82
N PRO A 129 20.54 -12.51 3.47
CA PRO A 129 19.66 -13.64 3.22
C PRO A 129 18.19 -13.24 3.36
N ARG A 130 17.34 -13.77 2.48
CA ARG A 130 15.89 -13.52 2.48
C ARG A 130 15.21 -14.07 3.74
N GLY A 131 14.10 -13.49 4.16
CA GLY A 131 13.32 -13.94 5.32
C GLY A 131 12.99 -15.43 5.28
N SER A 132 12.64 -15.97 4.11
CA SER A 132 12.36 -17.40 3.90
C SER A 132 13.54 -18.32 4.24
N THR A 133 14.78 -17.83 4.19
CA THR A 133 15.97 -18.60 4.58
C THR A 133 16.10 -18.78 6.09
N ARG A 134 15.27 -18.11 6.89
CA ARG A 134 15.22 -18.25 8.35
C ARG A 134 14.83 -19.67 8.79
N GLY A 135 14.17 -20.46 7.93
CA GLY A 135 13.79 -21.85 8.23
C GLY A 135 12.70 -21.95 9.30
N LEU A 136 11.71 -21.06 9.24
CA LEU A 136 10.58 -21.07 10.17
C LEU A 136 9.74 -22.37 10.01
N PRO A 137 9.25 -22.97 11.11
CA PRO A 137 8.39 -24.13 11.04
C PRO A 137 7.08 -23.79 10.34
N ALA A 138 6.72 -24.58 9.34
CA ALA A 138 5.52 -24.42 8.52
C ALA A 138 4.84 -25.78 8.33
N PRO A 139 3.52 -25.80 8.04
CA PRO A 139 2.86 -27.00 7.56
C PRO A 139 3.52 -27.57 6.29
N ASP A 140 3.37 -28.88 6.07
CA ASP A 140 3.95 -29.56 4.91
C ASP A 140 3.61 -28.87 3.58
N GLY A 141 4.64 -28.66 2.75
CA GLY A 141 4.51 -28.01 1.45
C GLY A 141 4.40 -26.48 1.49
N LEU A 142 4.52 -25.85 2.67
CA LEU A 142 4.52 -24.39 2.81
C LEU A 142 5.87 -23.87 3.29
N THR A 143 6.18 -22.64 2.91
CA THR A 143 7.32 -21.85 3.40
C THR A 143 6.80 -20.48 3.84
N TRP A 144 7.36 -19.94 4.93
CA TRP A 144 7.08 -18.57 5.35
C TRP A 144 7.94 -17.58 4.56
N PHE A 145 7.29 -16.65 3.89
CA PHE A 145 7.93 -15.55 3.16
C PHE A 145 7.74 -14.25 3.94
N ALA A 146 8.80 -13.47 4.11
CA ALA A 146 8.77 -12.15 4.74
C ALA A 146 8.46 -11.07 3.70
N GLY A 147 7.57 -10.15 4.01
CA GLY A 147 7.30 -9.03 3.13
C GLY A 147 6.61 -7.87 3.81
N ASP A 148 6.24 -6.93 2.96
CA ASP A 148 5.61 -5.67 3.32
C ASP A 148 4.43 -5.44 2.37
N PHE A 149 3.26 -5.12 2.92
CA PHE A 149 2.02 -4.97 2.16
C PHE A 149 1.67 -3.53 1.79
N HIS A 150 2.53 -2.55 2.09
CA HIS A 150 2.19 -1.14 1.89
C HIS A 150 3.42 -0.28 1.58
N ALA A 151 3.56 0.13 0.32
CA ALA A 151 4.64 1.03 -0.12
C ALA A 151 4.30 1.74 -1.44
N HIS A 152 4.86 2.94 -1.60
CA HIS A 152 4.58 3.85 -2.70
C HIS A 152 5.83 4.17 -3.52
N THR A 153 5.63 4.50 -4.79
CA THR A 153 6.68 4.82 -5.74
C THR A 153 6.45 6.20 -6.36
N LEU A 154 7.29 6.57 -7.33
CA LEU A 154 7.07 7.75 -8.18
C LEU A 154 5.74 7.72 -8.96
N HIS A 155 5.01 6.61 -8.97
CA HIS A 155 3.70 6.49 -9.60
C HIS A 155 2.56 7.12 -8.78
N SER A 156 2.75 7.36 -7.47
CA SER A 156 1.94 8.30 -6.71
C SER A 156 2.82 9.37 -6.06
N ASP A 157 3.05 9.27 -4.77
CA ASP A 157 3.67 10.24 -3.89
C ASP A 157 4.90 9.68 -3.14
N GLY A 158 5.35 8.49 -3.55
CA GLY A 158 6.66 7.98 -3.22
C GLY A 158 7.79 8.77 -3.90
N ALA A 159 8.98 8.71 -3.31
CA ALA A 159 10.18 9.40 -3.77
C ALA A 159 11.19 8.47 -4.48
N GLU A 160 10.90 7.18 -4.56
CA GLU A 160 11.74 6.15 -5.18
C GLU A 160 11.02 5.52 -6.37
N SER A 161 11.78 5.18 -7.43
CA SER A 161 11.25 4.38 -8.54
C SER A 161 10.90 2.96 -8.08
N ILE A 162 10.17 2.23 -8.91
CA ILE A 162 9.91 0.79 -8.67
C ILE A 162 11.23 0.03 -8.51
N ASP A 163 12.26 0.40 -9.28
CA ASP A 163 13.57 -0.25 -9.26
C ASP A 163 14.36 0.03 -7.97
N GLN A 164 14.33 1.28 -7.49
CA GLN A 164 14.92 1.66 -6.20
C GLN A 164 14.18 1.00 -5.03
N LEU A 165 12.85 0.95 -5.09
CA LEU A 165 12.03 0.32 -4.06
C LEU A 165 12.28 -1.20 -3.98
N ALA A 166 12.41 -1.87 -5.12
CA ALA A 166 12.77 -3.29 -5.19
C ALA A 166 14.18 -3.56 -4.64
N ALA A 167 15.16 -2.71 -4.97
CA ALA A 167 16.50 -2.79 -4.39
C ALA A 167 16.48 -2.62 -2.86
N ARG A 168 15.65 -1.70 -2.34
CA ARG A 168 15.46 -1.49 -0.89
C ARG A 168 14.83 -2.71 -0.22
N ALA A 169 13.80 -3.30 -0.81
CA ALA A 169 13.18 -4.52 -0.29
C ALA A 169 14.20 -5.66 -0.25
N SER A 170 15.03 -5.77 -1.29
CA SER A 170 16.12 -6.72 -1.34
C SER A 170 17.14 -6.50 -0.21
N ALA A 171 17.57 -5.26 0.01
CA ALA A 171 18.50 -4.89 1.08
C ALA A 171 17.92 -5.09 2.49
N ALA A 172 16.59 -5.01 2.64
CA ALA A 172 15.88 -5.31 3.87
C ALA A 172 15.71 -6.82 4.14
N GLY A 173 16.09 -7.69 3.19
CA GLY A 173 15.95 -9.14 3.33
C GLY A 173 14.51 -9.64 3.11
N LEU A 174 13.66 -8.85 2.46
CA LEU A 174 12.27 -9.24 2.15
C LEU A 174 12.23 -10.21 0.96
N ASP A 175 11.32 -11.18 1.03
CA ASP A 175 10.97 -12.09 -0.06
C ASP A 175 10.00 -11.44 -1.04
N PHE A 176 9.07 -10.61 -0.55
CA PHE A 176 8.09 -9.91 -1.36
C PHE A 176 7.79 -8.50 -0.86
N LEU A 177 7.22 -7.67 -1.75
CA LEU A 177 6.78 -6.31 -1.47
C LEU A 177 5.52 -6.01 -2.28
N ALA A 178 4.43 -5.56 -1.65
CA ALA A 178 3.32 -4.97 -2.37
C ALA A 178 3.63 -3.52 -2.73
N VAL A 179 3.40 -3.16 -3.99
CA VAL A 179 3.54 -1.79 -4.49
C VAL A 179 2.14 -1.26 -4.72
N THR A 180 1.75 -0.23 -3.96
CA THR A 180 0.36 0.15 -3.72
C THR A 180 0.11 1.62 -4.01
N ASP A 181 0.67 2.16 -5.09
CA ASP A 181 0.50 3.56 -5.47
C ASP A 181 -0.99 4.00 -5.49
N HIS A 182 -1.24 5.23 -5.04
CA HIS A 182 -2.58 5.77 -4.86
C HIS A 182 -3.35 5.91 -6.17
N ASN A 183 -4.55 5.29 -6.22
CA ASN A 183 -5.56 5.48 -7.27
C ASN A 183 -5.07 5.25 -8.73
N THR A 184 -3.96 4.52 -8.90
CA THR A 184 -3.38 4.19 -10.20
C THR A 184 -2.90 2.74 -10.22
N THR A 185 -2.78 2.19 -11.42
CA THR A 185 -2.21 0.86 -11.69
C THR A 185 -1.08 0.95 -12.72
N SER A 186 -0.60 2.18 -13.00
CA SER A 186 0.42 2.43 -14.01
C SER A 186 1.76 1.72 -13.74
N HIS A 187 2.05 1.36 -12.49
CA HIS A 187 3.22 0.59 -12.10
C HIS A 187 3.10 -0.92 -12.39
N HIS A 188 1.87 -1.46 -12.48
CA HIS A 188 1.63 -2.91 -12.55
C HIS A 188 2.41 -3.63 -13.67
N PRO A 189 2.44 -3.12 -14.93
CA PRO A 189 3.15 -3.79 -16.02
C PRO A 189 4.67 -3.92 -15.80
N HIS A 190 5.25 -3.10 -14.94
CA HIS A 190 6.69 -3.06 -14.69
C HIS A 190 7.13 -4.05 -13.60
N LEU A 191 6.21 -4.44 -12.71
CA LEU A 191 6.53 -5.21 -11.50
C LEU A 191 7.22 -6.56 -11.76
N PRO A 192 6.77 -7.42 -12.72
CA PRO A 192 7.41 -8.72 -12.92
C PRO A 192 8.87 -8.59 -13.36
N GLY A 193 9.16 -7.66 -14.27
CA GLY A 193 10.50 -7.45 -14.81
C GLY A 193 11.47 -6.86 -13.78
N VAL A 194 10.99 -5.91 -12.97
CA VAL A 194 11.80 -5.30 -11.90
C VAL A 194 12.01 -6.27 -10.73
N GLY A 195 10.97 -6.99 -10.32
CA GLY A 195 11.06 -7.99 -9.25
C GLY A 195 12.06 -9.10 -9.57
N ALA A 196 12.02 -9.63 -10.81
CA ALA A 196 12.99 -10.61 -11.28
C ALA A 196 14.44 -10.09 -11.24
N ARG A 197 14.66 -8.82 -11.59
CA ARG A 197 15.98 -8.17 -11.58
C ARG A 197 16.58 -8.09 -10.18
N HIS A 198 15.76 -7.78 -9.17
CA HIS A 198 16.20 -7.62 -7.78
C HIS A 198 15.99 -8.87 -6.91
N SER A 199 15.49 -9.96 -7.49
CA SER A 199 15.16 -11.21 -6.78
C SER A 199 14.23 -10.98 -5.58
N VAL A 200 13.18 -10.17 -5.80
CA VAL A 200 12.10 -9.89 -4.85
C VAL A 200 10.78 -10.01 -5.60
N THR A 201 9.79 -10.66 -5.01
CA THR A 201 8.46 -10.77 -5.63
C THR A 201 7.69 -9.47 -5.39
N LEU A 202 7.41 -8.73 -6.45
CA LEU A 202 6.60 -7.51 -6.36
C LEU A 202 5.12 -7.85 -6.58
N LEU A 203 4.29 -7.55 -5.58
CA LEU A 203 2.84 -7.78 -5.63
C LEU A 203 2.16 -6.54 -6.21
N PRO A 204 1.33 -6.70 -7.26
CA PRO A 204 0.48 -5.62 -7.74
C PRO A 204 -0.55 -5.25 -6.66
N GLY A 205 -0.67 -3.96 -6.39
CA GLY A 205 -1.73 -3.40 -5.58
C GLY A 205 -2.06 -1.99 -6.03
N GLN A 206 -3.25 -1.52 -5.66
CA GLN A 206 -3.65 -0.13 -5.74
C GLN A 206 -4.12 0.29 -4.35
N GLU A 207 -3.59 1.38 -3.80
CA GLU A 207 -4.26 2.01 -2.66
C GLU A 207 -5.42 2.84 -3.17
N VAL A 208 -6.63 2.43 -2.81
CA VAL A 208 -7.86 3.17 -3.04
C VAL A 208 -7.96 4.26 -1.97
N THR A 209 -7.60 5.48 -2.36
CA THR A 209 -7.39 6.60 -1.44
C THR A 209 -8.53 7.60 -1.54
N THR A 210 -9.20 7.86 -0.41
CA THR A 210 -10.27 8.85 -0.29
C THR A 210 -10.15 9.64 1.01
N ALA A 211 -10.79 10.81 1.09
CA ALA A 211 -10.88 11.61 2.32
C ALA A 211 -11.64 10.93 3.48
N ARG A 212 -12.15 9.71 3.28
CA ARG A 212 -12.93 8.94 4.26
C ARG A 212 -12.27 7.60 4.60
N GLY A 213 -11.00 7.44 4.26
CA GLY A 213 -10.20 6.25 4.55
C GLY A 213 -9.68 5.57 3.30
N HIS A 214 -8.70 4.69 3.51
CA HIS A 214 -7.95 4.03 2.45
C HIS A 214 -8.07 2.50 2.53
N ALA A 215 -7.90 1.84 1.39
CA ALA A 215 -7.85 0.39 1.31
C ALA A 215 -6.93 -0.06 0.18
N ASN A 216 -6.10 -1.07 0.41
CA ASN A 216 -5.33 -1.71 -0.64
C ASN A 216 -6.16 -2.79 -1.35
N ALA A 217 -6.24 -2.68 -2.67
CA ALA A 217 -6.77 -3.69 -3.57
C ALA A 217 -5.58 -4.45 -4.19
N PHE A 218 -5.30 -5.65 -3.68
CA PHE A 218 -4.17 -6.47 -4.13
C PHE A 218 -4.55 -7.45 -5.24
N GLY A 219 -3.61 -7.66 -6.16
CA GLY A 219 -3.71 -8.58 -7.31
C GLY A 219 -3.60 -7.84 -8.64
N ASP A 220 -3.28 -8.58 -9.71
CA ASP A 220 -3.35 -8.07 -11.08
C ASP A 220 -4.82 -8.08 -11.55
N ILE A 221 -5.62 -7.19 -10.96
CA ILE A 221 -7.08 -7.13 -11.09
C ILE A 221 -7.56 -5.85 -11.80
N GLY A 222 -6.63 -5.12 -12.39
CA GLY A 222 -6.87 -3.81 -13.00
C GLY A 222 -7.24 -2.73 -11.98
N TRP A 223 -7.64 -1.58 -12.49
CA TRP A 223 -7.98 -0.41 -11.67
C TRP A 223 -9.32 -0.58 -10.94
N ILE A 224 -9.38 -0.12 -9.69
CA ILE A 224 -10.58 0.00 -8.88
C ILE A 224 -10.95 1.47 -8.78
N ASP A 225 -12.17 1.83 -9.18
CA ASP A 225 -12.62 3.21 -9.15
C ASP A 225 -12.86 3.68 -7.71
N PHE A 226 -11.95 4.53 -7.20
CA PHE A 226 -12.00 5.10 -5.86
C PHE A 226 -13.17 6.07 -5.64
N ARG A 227 -13.88 6.46 -6.69
CA ARG A 227 -15.07 7.31 -6.62
C ARG A 227 -16.33 6.52 -6.26
N GLU A 228 -16.30 5.20 -6.48
CA GLU A 228 -17.39 4.29 -6.13
C GLU A 228 -17.48 4.06 -4.61
N SER A 229 -18.57 3.45 -4.15
CA SER A 229 -18.73 3.12 -2.73
C SER A 229 -17.71 2.07 -2.25
N ALA A 230 -17.26 2.17 -0.99
CA ALA A 230 -16.37 1.16 -0.40
C ALA A 230 -16.92 -0.27 -0.45
N GLN A 231 -18.24 -0.43 -0.33
CA GLN A 231 -18.88 -1.75 -0.47
C GLN A 231 -18.71 -2.32 -1.89
N ARG A 232 -18.68 -1.45 -2.91
CA ARG A 232 -18.38 -1.87 -4.28
C ARG A 232 -16.93 -2.31 -4.41
N TRP A 233 -15.97 -1.60 -3.82
CA TRP A 233 -14.57 -2.03 -3.83
C TRP A 233 -14.41 -3.44 -3.25
N VAL A 234 -15.05 -3.71 -2.10
CA VAL A 234 -15.06 -5.05 -1.46
C VAL A 234 -15.55 -6.13 -2.44
N HIS A 235 -16.68 -5.90 -3.11
CA HIS A 235 -17.25 -6.88 -4.03
C HIS A 235 -16.45 -7.02 -5.33
N GLU A 236 -15.99 -5.91 -5.89
CA GLU A 236 -15.30 -5.86 -7.17
C GLU A 236 -13.92 -6.51 -7.09
N VAL A 237 -13.16 -6.22 -6.04
CA VAL A 237 -11.86 -6.86 -5.77
C VAL A 237 -12.03 -8.37 -5.60
N ALA A 238 -13.01 -8.80 -4.79
CA ALA A 238 -13.28 -10.22 -4.60
C ALA A 238 -13.73 -10.92 -5.90
N ALA A 239 -14.60 -10.29 -6.70
CA ALA A 239 -15.08 -10.83 -7.96
C ALA A 239 -13.98 -11.01 -9.01
N ARG A 240 -12.91 -10.20 -8.93
CA ARG A 240 -11.73 -10.29 -9.79
C ARG A 240 -10.62 -11.20 -9.22
N GLY A 241 -10.88 -11.85 -8.08
CA GLY A 241 -9.94 -12.78 -7.45
C GLY A 241 -8.85 -12.11 -6.60
N GLY A 242 -8.97 -10.80 -6.34
CA GLY A 242 -8.02 -10.07 -5.51
C GLY A 242 -8.29 -10.17 -4.01
N VAL A 243 -7.52 -9.41 -3.23
CA VAL A 243 -7.69 -9.25 -1.78
C VAL A 243 -7.81 -7.78 -1.46
N LEU A 244 -8.92 -7.37 -0.85
CA LEU A 244 -9.05 -6.02 -0.30
C LEU A 244 -8.59 -6.04 1.16
N SER A 245 -7.73 -5.11 1.54
CA SER A 245 -7.37 -4.80 2.92
C SER A 245 -7.77 -3.37 3.25
N VAL A 246 -8.44 -3.15 4.38
CA VAL A 246 -8.57 -1.78 4.91
C VAL A 246 -7.22 -1.36 5.50
N ASN A 247 -6.74 -0.19 5.11
CA ASN A 247 -5.44 0.33 5.53
C ASN A 247 -5.58 1.19 6.78
N HIS A 248 -4.56 1.15 7.65
CA HIS A 248 -4.34 2.03 8.80
C HIS A 248 -5.63 2.66 9.36
N ALA A 249 -6.59 1.80 9.73
CA ALA A 249 -8.01 2.17 9.82
C ALA A 249 -8.31 3.28 10.83
N VAL A 250 -7.33 3.63 11.65
CA VAL A 250 -7.41 4.49 12.83
C VAL A 250 -6.23 5.45 12.94
N ASP A 251 -5.51 5.67 11.84
CA ASP A 251 -4.44 6.65 11.77
C ASP A 251 -4.96 8.00 11.26
N GLY A 252 -4.91 9.01 12.14
CA GLY A 252 -5.09 10.41 11.77
C GLY A 252 -6.36 10.73 10.96
N ASP A 253 -6.19 11.59 9.96
CA ASP A 253 -7.19 12.02 8.99
C ASP A 253 -7.46 10.98 7.88
N CYS A 254 -6.66 9.92 7.81
CA CYS A 254 -6.82 8.78 6.91
C CYS A 254 -7.63 7.62 7.53
N ALA A 255 -8.19 7.82 8.74
CA ALA A 255 -8.98 6.80 9.43
C ALA A 255 -10.21 6.38 8.60
N TRP A 256 -10.55 5.10 8.68
CA TRP A 256 -11.64 4.49 7.93
C TRP A 256 -13.01 4.93 8.45
N GLN A 257 -13.79 5.58 7.57
CA GLN A 257 -15.12 6.12 7.87
C GLN A 257 -16.21 5.56 6.96
N HIS A 258 -15.87 4.66 6.04
CA HIS A 258 -16.84 4.06 5.13
C HIS A 258 -17.62 2.94 5.82
N PRO A 259 -18.97 3.01 5.87
CA PRO A 259 -19.75 1.90 6.40
C PRO A 259 -19.65 0.69 5.46
N LEU A 260 -19.48 -0.49 6.05
CA LEU A 260 -19.42 -1.75 5.33
C LEU A 260 -20.48 -2.70 5.88
N THR A 261 -21.19 -3.35 4.96
CA THR A 261 -22.13 -4.44 5.28
C THR A 261 -21.46 -5.80 5.17
N THR A 262 -20.49 -5.92 4.25
CA THR A 262 -19.58 -7.06 4.16
C THR A 262 -18.18 -6.56 4.45
N LEU A 263 -17.54 -7.12 5.47
CA LEU A 263 -16.20 -6.74 5.88
C LEU A 263 -15.17 -7.55 5.07
N PRO A 264 -14.12 -6.91 4.51
CA PRO A 264 -12.98 -7.65 4.00
C PRO A 264 -12.29 -8.38 5.14
N ARG A 265 -11.81 -9.59 4.85
CA ARG A 265 -11.09 -10.41 5.84
C ARG A 265 -9.69 -9.88 6.09
N ALA A 266 -8.98 -9.38 5.07
CA ALA A 266 -7.68 -8.77 5.27
C ALA A 266 -7.84 -7.38 5.89
N LEU A 267 -6.99 -7.07 6.87
CA LEU A 267 -6.94 -5.79 7.54
C LEU A 267 -5.47 -5.46 7.82
N GLU A 268 -5.04 -4.28 7.41
CA GLU A 268 -3.76 -3.72 7.86
C GLU A 268 -3.93 -3.33 9.31
N LEU A 269 -3.70 -4.32 10.17
CA LEU A 269 -3.80 -4.12 11.58
C LEU A 269 -2.55 -3.39 12.03
N TRP A 270 -1.36 -3.92 11.78
CA TRP A 270 -0.13 -3.30 12.25
C TRP A 270 0.46 -2.38 11.18
N HIS A 271 0.12 -1.10 11.27
CA HIS A 271 0.68 -0.04 10.45
C HIS A 271 1.95 0.56 11.08
N ILE A 272 2.83 1.14 10.28
CA ILE A 272 4.04 1.82 10.77
C ILE A 272 3.78 2.85 11.86
N SER A 273 2.63 3.54 11.83
CA SER A 273 2.32 4.59 12.81
C SER A 273 2.31 4.11 14.26
N TRP A 274 2.19 2.79 14.49
CA TRP A 274 2.27 2.20 15.82
C TRP A 274 3.68 2.19 16.40
N PHE A 275 4.72 2.34 15.59
CA PHE A 275 6.08 2.50 16.10
C PHE A 275 6.25 3.82 16.87
N ARG A 276 5.29 4.74 16.78
CA ARG A 276 5.18 5.91 17.68
C ARG A 276 4.91 5.50 19.12
N ASP A 277 4.14 4.43 19.34
CA ASP A 277 3.85 3.83 20.64
C ASP A 277 3.49 2.34 20.50
N LEU A 278 4.49 1.45 20.64
CA LEU A 278 4.30 0.00 20.57
C LEU A 278 3.50 -0.58 21.75
N THR A 279 3.09 0.24 22.72
CA THR A 279 2.22 -0.16 23.83
C THR A 279 0.74 0.18 23.58
N ALA A 280 0.43 0.80 22.43
CA ALA A 280 -0.92 1.17 22.06
C ALA A 280 -1.87 -0.03 22.04
N THR A 281 -3.05 0.13 22.64
CA THR A 281 -4.03 -0.95 22.79
C THR A 281 -5.29 -0.80 21.94
N PHE A 282 -5.49 0.38 21.34
CA PHE A 282 -6.60 0.66 20.45
C PHE A 282 -6.81 -0.43 19.36
N PRO A 283 -5.75 -0.95 18.73
CA PRO A 283 -5.93 -1.91 17.65
C PRO A 283 -6.55 -3.23 18.04
N TRP A 284 -6.29 -3.68 19.27
CA TRP A 284 -6.91 -4.89 19.82
C TRP A 284 -8.41 -4.67 20.01
N ALA A 285 -8.80 -3.47 20.45
CA ALA A 285 -10.20 -3.09 20.54
C ALA A 285 -10.86 -3.03 19.16
N PHE A 286 -10.13 -2.59 18.13
CA PHE A 286 -10.63 -2.55 16.75
C PHE A 286 -10.79 -3.95 16.15
N TRP A 287 -9.76 -4.81 16.24
CA TRP A 287 -9.83 -6.20 15.78
C TRP A 287 -11.03 -6.91 16.38
N ALA A 288 -11.21 -6.82 17.70
CA ALA A 288 -12.32 -7.48 18.41
C ALA A 288 -13.73 -7.08 17.89
N ARG A 289 -13.84 -5.98 17.12
CA ARG A 289 -15.10 -5.51 16.52
C ARG A 289 -15.22 -5.78 15.02
N TRP A 290 -14.13 -6.12 14.33
CA TRP A 290 -14.13 -6.36 12.89
C TRP A 290 -14.59 -7.78 12.50
N GLY A 291 -14.46 -8.76 13.41
CA GLY A 291 -14.90 -10.14 13.16
C GLY A 291 -13.77 -11.05 12.66
N ASP A 292 -14.02 -11.82 11.60
CA ASP A 292 -13.04 -12.76 11.02
C ASP A 292 -11.97 -12.00 10.21
N VAL A 293 -10.83 -11.78 10.85
CA VAL A 293 -9.71 -10.96 10.35
C VAL A 293 -8.48 -11.82 10.07
N VAL A 294 -7.87 -11.56 8.93
CA VAL A 294 -6.50 -11.92 8.61
C VAL A 294 -5.63 -10.67 8.76
N PRO A 295 -4.77 -10.59 9.79
CA PRO A 295 -3.95 -9.42 10.02
C PRO A 295 -2.83 -9.38 8.98
N ILE A 296 -2.65 -8.21 8.38
CA ILE A 296 -1.42 -7.85 7.67
C ILE A 296 -0.88 -6.55 8.27
N GLY A 297 0.34 -6.23 7.92
CA GLY A 297 1.00 -4.98 8.26
C GLY A 297 1.85 -4.47 7.11
N GLY A 298 2.10 -3.17 7.12
CA GLY A 298 2.85 -2.50 6.08
C GLY A 298 3.56 -1.27 6.60
N SER A 299 4.65 -0.91 5.92
CA SER A 299 5.48 0.24 6.32
C SER A 299 4.94 1.58 5.85
N ASP A 300 4.00 1.57 4.90
CA ASP A 300 3.49 2.75 4.22
C ASP A 300 4.65 3.66 3.76
N PHE A 301 5.65 3.01 3.15
CA PHE A 301 6.91 3.68 2.83
C PHE A 301 6.74 4.60 1.63
N HIS A 302 7.15 5.86 1.80
CA HIS A 302 7.16 6.82 0.70
C HIS A 302 8.56 7.33 0.37
N LYS A 303 9.44 7.52 1.36
CA LYS A 303 10.78 8.06 1.09
C LYS A 303 11.84 7.67 2.13
N PRO A 304 13.12 7.65 1.74
CA PRO A 304 14.22 7.50 2.69
C PRO A 304 14.24 8.64 3.73
N GLY A 305 14.74 8.34 4.93
CA GLY A 305 14.93 9.35 5.98
C GLY A 305 13.66 9.71 6.77
N GLN A 306 12.55 8.99 6.58
CA GLN A 306 11.33 9.14 7.40
C GLN A 306 11.49 8.63 8.84
N GLY A 307 12.54 7.86 9.12
CA GLY A 307 12.81 7.24 10.42
C GLY A 307 12.50 5.73 10.47
N TRP A 308 11.95 5.18 9.40
CA TRP A 308 11.69 3.76 9.20
C TRP A 308 11.99 3.36 7.74
N THR A 309 11.87 2.08 7.43
CA THR A 309 12.09 1.51 6.10
C THR A 309 11.10 0.38 5.84
N LEU A 310 11.10 -0.16 4.62
CA LEU A 310 10.36 -1.35 4.24
C LEU A 310 10.54 -2.51 5.24
N GLY A 311 9.48 -3.26 5.48
CA GLY A 311 9.42 -4.36 6.45
C GLY A 311 9.23 -3.90 7.90
N THR A 312 8.71 -2.69 8.11
CA THR A 312 8.47 -2.11 9.45
C THR A 312 6.98 -1.77 9.62
N PRO A 313 6.13 -2.72 10.05
CA PRO A 313 6.43 -4.08 10.45
C PRO A 313 6.59 -5.06 9.27
N THR A 314 7.11 -6.25 9.56
CA THR A 314 7.22 -7.33 8.56
C THR A 314 6.01 -8.24 8.67
N THR A 315 5.30 -8.45 7.57
CA THR A 315 4.27 -9.48 7.45
C THR A 315 4.88 -10.77 6.90
N TRP A 316 4.60 -11.88 7.56
CA TRP A 316 5.00 -13.21 7.15
C TRP A 316 3.80 -13.96 6.60
N VAL A 317 3.96 -14.61 5.46
CA VAL A 317 2.89 -15.39 4.82
C VAL A 317 3.39 -16.80 4.54
N ALA A 318 2.68 -17.82 5.04
CA ALA A 318 2.96 -19.20 4.66
C ALA A 318 2.26 -19.53 3.34
N ALA A 319 3.06 -19.79 2.31
CA ALA A 319 2.62 -20.07 0.95
C ALA A 319 3.43 -21.23 0.34
N THR A 320 2.94 -21.78 -0.77
CA THR A 320 3.59 -22.88 -1.49
C THR A 320 4.86 -22.44 -2.22
N GLU A 321 4.90 -21.17 -2.64
CA GLU A 321 6.00 -20.56 -3.39
C GLU A 321 5.95 -19.02 -3.24
N ASN A 322 7.02 -18.35 -3.67
CA ASN A 322 7.13 -16.88 -3.60
C ASN A 322 6.60 -16.21 -4.88
N THR A 323 5.32 -16.39 -5.20
CA THR A 323 4.63 -15.73 -6.32
C THR A 323 3.50 -14.84 -5.80
N PRO A 324 3.11 -13.77 -6.52
CA PRO A 324 2.00 -12.92 -6.08
C PRO A 324 0.73 -13.72 -5.76
N GLU A 325 0.39 -14.69 -6.61
CA GLU A 325 -0.81 -15.51 -6.46
C GLU A 325 -0.73 -16.41 -5.22
N ALA A 326 0.41 -17.05 -4.98
CA ALA A 326 0.59 -17.93 -3.83
C ALA A 326 0.61 -17.16 -2.50
N ILE A 327 1.23 -15.97 -2.48
CA ILE A 327 1.23 -15.09 -1.31
C ILE A 327 -0.19 -14.61 -1.01
N LEU A 328 -0.93 -14.10 -2.00
CA LEU A 328 -2.31 -13.65 -1.79
C LEU A 328 -3.25 -14.81 -1.41
N ALA A 329 -3.06 -16.01 -1.95
CA ALA A 329 -3.77 -17.21 -1.50
C ALA A 329 -3.44 -17.58 -0.04
N GLY A 330 -2.19 -17.36 0.40
CA GLY A 330 -1.78 -17.47 1.80
C GLY A 330 -2.53 -16.49 2.72
N VAL A 331 -2.66 -15.23 2.29
CA VAL A 331 -3.46 -14.22 2.99
C VAL A 331 -4.93 -14.63 3.05
N GLN A 332 -5.55 -15.02 1.93
CA GLN A 332 -6.96 -15.47 1.92
C GLN A 332 -7.21 -16.69 2.82
N ALA A 333 -6.21 -17.58 2.94
CA ALA A 333 -6.24 -18.73 3.84
C ALA A 333 -5.97 -18.40 5.32
N GLY A 334 -5.74 -17.13 5.67
CA GLY A 334 -5.43 -16.69 7.04
C GLY A 334 -4.06 -17.14 7.54
N ARG A 335 -3.12 -17.44 6.63
CA ARG A 335 -1.79 -17.95 6.97
C ARG A 335 -0.78 -16.80 7.14
N THR A 336 -1.13 -15.85 7.99
CA THR A 336 -0.31 -14.66 8.25
C THR A 336 0.21 -14.59 9.68
N SER A 337 1.33 -13.91 9.83
CA SER A 337 1.88 -13.45 11.11
C SER A 337 2.54 -12.11 10.88
N ILE A 338 2.61 -11.27 11.90
CA ILE A 338 3.30 -9.98 11.82
C ILE A 338 4.37 -9.96 12.90
N SER A 339 5.58 -9.52 12.57
CA SER A 339 6.65 -9.24 13.53
C SER A 339 7.03 -7.78 13.48
N VAL A 340 7.64 -7.28 14.56
CA VAL A 340 8.23 -5.94 14.60
C VAL A 340 9.23 -5.72 13.44
N GLY A 341 9.89 -6.79 12.95
CA GLY A 341 10.63 -6.77 11.68
C GLY A 341 11.96 -6.00 11.70
N VAL A 342 12.15 -5.13 12.69
CA VAL A 342 13.32 -4.29 12.86
C VAL A 342 13.97 -4.45 14.24
N ARG A 343 15.23 -4.03 14.32
CA ARG A 343 15.98 -3.83 15.57
C ARG A 343 15.51 -2.54 16.28
N PRO A 344 15.94 -2.30 17.55
CA PRO A 344 15.65 -1.06 18.26
C PRO A 344 16.13 0.23 17.57
N ASP A 345 17.10 0.14 16.65
CA ASP A 345 17.60 1.26 15.84
C ASP A 345 16.89 1.40 14.48
N ALA A 346 15.74 0.74 14.31
CA ALA A 346 14.93 0.69 13.09
C ALA A 346 15.60 0.05 11.86
N THR A 347 16.73 -0.66 12.05
CA THR A 347 17.32 -1.44 10.96
C THR A 347 16.55 -2.75 10.72
N PRO A 348 16.35 -3.19 9.46
CA PRO A 348 15.69 -4.47 9.16
C PRO A 348 16.39 -5.67 9.79
N ASP A 349 15.61 -6.57 10.40
CA ASP A 349 16.08 -7.83 10.96
C ASP A 349 15.03 -8.96 10.91
N PRO A 350 14.52 -9.31 9.71
CA PRO A 350 13.53 -10.38 9.58
C PRO A 350 14.08 -11.74 10.05
N LEU A 351 15.40 -11.94 10.05
CA LEU A 351 16.03 -13.21 10.38
C LEU A 351 16.08 -13.52 11.89
N HIS A 352 16.07 -12.50 12.76
CA HIS A 352 16.22 -12.71 14.21
C HIS A 352 15.09 -12.11 15.05
N THR A 353 14.21 -11.30 14.47
CA THR A 353 13.07 -10.70 15.17
C THR A 353 12.17 -11.74 15.85
N PRO A 354 11.61 -11.49 17.05
CA PRO A 354 10.67 -12.40 17.69
C PRO A 354 9.49 -12.75 16.78
N MET A 355 9.06 -14.01 16.82
CA MET A 355 7.98 -14.51 15.96
C MET A 355 6.94 -15.29 16.73
N LEU A 356 5.70 -15.19 16.27
CA LEU A 356 4.57 -15.99 16.72
C LEU A 356 3.86 -16.56 15.49
N LEU A 357 3.85 -17.87 15.33
CA LEU A 357 3.34 -18.54 14.13
C LEU A 357 2.32 -19.61 14.51
N ARG A 358 1.42 -19.97 13.59
CA ARG A 358 0.63 -21.20 13.69
C ARG A 358 1.35 -22.37 13.03
N LEU A 359 1.35 -23.51 13.72
CA LEU A 359 1.75 -24.81 13.17
C LEU A 359 0.61 -25.81 13.45
N GLY A 360 -0.24 -26.02 12.44
CA GLY A 360 -1.52 -26.70 12.65
C GLY A 360 -2.43 -25.86 13.56
N ALA A 361 -2.95 -26.46 14.62
CA ALA A 361 -3.76 -25.75 15.61
C ALA A 361 -2.91 -24.98 16.63
N ASP A 362 -1.67 -25.41 16.86
CA ASP A 362 -0.80 -24.90 17.92
C ASP A 362 -0.08 -23.62 17.49
N LEU A 363 0.39 -22.87 18.49
CA LEU A 363 1.24 -21.70 18.31
C LEU A 363 2.70 -22.07 18.53
N VAL A 364 3.60 -21.41 17.81
CA VAL A 364 5.04 -21.51 18.02
C VAL A 364 5.60 -20.10 18.21
N ALA A 365 6.20 -19.84 19.37
CA ALA A 365 6.95 -18.62 19.65
C ALA A 365 8.45 -18.88 19.42
N LEU A 366 9.11 -18.05 18.60
CA LEU A 366 10.51 -18.21 18.20
C LEU A 366 11.29 -16.92 18.43
N SER A 367 12.57 -17.03 18.81
CA SER A 367 13.43 -15.88 19.14
C SER A 367 12.76 -14.92 20.15
N ALA A 368 11.96 -15.49 21.06
CA ALA A 368 11.03 -14.76 21.90
C ALA A 368 11.24 -15.04 23.39
N GLU A 369 12.40 -15.58 23.78
CA GLU A 369 12.70 -15.87 25.18
C GLU A 369 12.58 -14.60 26.05
N GLY A 370 11.88 -14.71 27.18
CA GLY A 370 11.65 -13.57 28.08
C GLY A 370 10.45 -12.72 27.71
N SER A 371 9.87 -12.88 26.52
CA SER A 371 8.59 -12.26 26.15
C SER A 371 7.39 -12.90 26.86
N VAL A 372 6.24 -12.25 26.73
CA VAL A 372 4.96 -12.68 27.26
C VAL A 372 4.00 -12.90 26.10
N LEU A 373 3.53 -14.13 25.93
CA LEU A 373 2.39 -14.45 25.07
C LEU A 373 1.11 -13.97 25.77
N VAL A 374 0.29 -13.23 25.02
CA VAL A 374 -0.99 -12.71 25.49
C VAL A 374 -2.06 -13.05 24.46
N ASP A 375 -3.21 -13.54 24.94
CA ASP A 375 -4.38 -13.83 24.11
C ASP A 375 -5.38 -12.64 24.12
N ILE A 376 -6.53 -12.80 23.46
CA ILE A 376 -7.53 -11.73 23.37
C ILE A 376 -8.26 -11.46 24.70
N GLU A 377 -8.34 -12.45 25.57
CA GLU A 377 -8.99 -12.36 26.89
C GLU A 377 -8.04 -11.80 27.97
N GLY A 378 -6.76 -11.65 27.64
CA GLY A 378 -5.73 -11.14 28.52
C GLY A 378 -5.05 -12.23 29.37
N ALA A 379 -5.23 -13.50 29.04
CA ALA A 379 -4.41 -14.58 29.59
C ALA A 379 -2.95 -14.39 29.19
N ARG A 380 -2.02 -14.63 30.13
CA ARG A 380 -0.60 -14.34 29.95
C ARG A 380 0.25 -15.56 30.22
N ARG A 381 1.22 -15.83 29.35
CA ARG A 381 2.21 -16.91 29.52
C ARG A 381 3.59 -16.43 29.14
N ARG A 382 4.54 -16.60 30.05
CA ARG A 382 5.95 -16.31 29.76
C ARG A 382 6.52 -17.33 28.76
N VAL A 383 7.29 -16.85 27.79
CA VAL A 383 8.08 -17.69 26.89
C VAL A 383 9.44 -17.96 27.54
N THR A 384 9.73 -19.23 27.83
CA THR A 384 10.87 -19.66 28.67
C THR A 384 11.97 -20.39 27.90
N GLY A 385 12.07 -20.16 26.60
CA GLY A 385 13.15 -20.68 25.76
C GLY A 385 13.14 -20.07 24.35
N PRO A 386 14.13 -20.42 23.51
CA PRO A 386 14.30 -19.84 22.17
C PRO A 386 13.23 -20.28 21.16
N SER A 387 12.59 -21.43 21.42
CA SER A 387 11.46 -21.97 20.66
C SER A 387 10.50 -22.65 21.62
N VAL A 388 9.24 -22.19 21.64
CA VAL A 388 8.20 -22.73 22.53
C VAL A 388 6.93 -23.00 21.75
N THR A 389 6.49 -24.26 21.74
CA THR A 389 5.17 -24.64 21.25
C THR A 389 4.13 -24.49 22.35
N VAL A 390 3.03 -23.81 22.03
CA VAL A 390 1.89 -23.57 22.89
C VAL A 390 0.68 -24.27 22.29
N ALA A 391 0.14 -25.24 23.03
CA ALA A 391 -1.02 -25.99 22.62
C ALA A 391 -2.21 -25.04 22.35
N SER A 392 -2.97 -25.33 21.30
CA SER A 392 -4.18 -24.61 20.90
C SER A 392 -5.22 -24.40 22.01
N SER A 393 -5.22 -25.27 23.02
CA SER A 393 -6.11 -25.19 24.18
C SER A 393 -5.73 -24.13 25.22
N TRP A 394 -4.61 -23.42 25.07
CA TRP A 394 -4.09 -22.52 26.10
C TRP A 394 -4.87 -21.19 26.23
N GLY A 395 -5.39 -20.65 25.13
CA GLY A 395 -6.07 -19.35 25.13
C GLY A 395 -6.83 -19.09 23.83
N THR A 396 -7.49 -17.94 23.74
CA THR A 396 -8.36 -17.55 22.62
C THR A 396 -7.70 -16.50 21.73
N GLY A 397 -7.61 -16.76 20.43
CA GLY A 397 -7.03 -15.82 19.47
C GLY A 397 -7.87 -14.55 19.29
N PRO A 398 -7.27 -13.46 18.77
CA PRO A 398 -5.88 -13.36 18.32
C PRO A 398 -4.86 -13.32 19.46
N TYR A 399 -3.60 -13.57 19.12
CA TYR A 399 -2.48 -13.66 20.04
C TYR A 399 -1.39 -12.65 19.71
N ARG A 400 -0.65 -12.23 20.73
CA ARG A 400 0.52 -11.36 20.57
C ARG A 400 1.65 -11.73 21.52
N LEU A 401 2.87 -11.43 21.11
CA LEU A 401 4.03 -11.40 21.99
C LEU A 401 4.28 -9.96 22.42
N GLU A 402 4.46 -9.78 23.72
CA GLU A 402 4.86 -8.52 24.36
C GLU A 402 6.24 -8.68 25.00
N ASP A 403 7.06 -7.65 24.97
CA ASP A 403 8.24 -7.58 25.84
C ASP A 403 7.85 -7.22 27.31
N PRO A 404 8.81 -7.19 28.26
CA PRO A 404 8.52 -6.82 29.65
C PRO A 404 7.91 -5.41 29.82
N ASP A 405 8.15 -4.50 28.88
CA ASP A 405 7.62 -3.13 28.88
C ASP A 405 6.25 -3.03 28.18
N ARG A 406 5.69 -4.17 27.75
CA ARG A 406 4.41 -4.32 27.03
C ARG A 406 4.45 -3.80 25.59
N ARG A 407 5.63 -3.66 25.00
CA ARG A 407 5.77 -3.36 23.57
C ARG A 407 5.46 -4.60 22.77
N VAL A 408 4.60 -4.47 21.76
CA VAL A 408 4.25 -5.58 20.87
C VAL A 408 5.45 -5.97 20.02
N LEU A 409 5.74 -7.28 19.96
CA LEU A 409 6.86 -7.86 19.23
C LEU A 409 6.40 -8.67 18.02
N ALA A 410 5.30 -9.41 18.16
CA ALA A 410 4.71 -10.21 17.08
C ALA A 410 3.22 -10.44 17.32
N ILE A 411 2.48 -10.73 16.25
CA ILE A 411 1.02 -10.92 16.23
C ILE A 411 0.69 -12.14 15.36
N CYS A 412 -0.27 -12.94 15.80
CA CYS A 412 -0.81 -14.05 15.03
C CYS A 412 -2.32 -14.18 15.31
N ALA A 413 -3.13 -14.35 14.26
CA ALA A 413 -4.56 -14.58 14.39
C ALA A 413 -4.85 -15.97 14.94
#